data_AF-A0A8T5KFJ6-F1
#
_entry.id   AF-A0A8T5KFJ6-F1
#
_cell.length_a   1.000
_cell.length_b   1.000
_cell.length_c   1.000
_cell.angle_alpha   90.00
_cell.angle_beta   90.00
_cell.angle_gamma   90.00
#
_symmetry.space_group_name_H-M   'P 1'
#
loop_
_entity.id
_entity.type
_entity.pdbx_description
1 polymer ?
#
loop_
_entity_poly.entity_id
_entity_poly.type
_entity_poly.pdbx_seq_one_letter_code
_entity_poly.pdbx_strand_id
1 'polypeptide(L)'
;MKTYYCTDIEWDTDGLPADLPTETMVRIDESSEYVADALSDEYGFCIFALCITLLCDRCEQETRNSDLDNNGLCPDCCPDPARDDPEFDEE
;
A
#
# COMPACT_ATOMS: atom_id res chain seq x y z
N MET A 1 -3.82 -5.14 9.17
CA MET A 1 -3.59 -3.71 8.93
C MET A 1 -2.46 -3.51 7.93
N LYS A 2 -2.75 -2.82 6.83
CA LYS A 2 -1.79 -2.39 5.80
C LYS A 2 -1.70 -0.87 5.84
N THR A 3 -0.48 -0.34 5.76
CA THR A 3 -0.26 1.10 5.67
C THR A 3 -0.10 1.47 4.19
N TYR A 4 -0.86 2.43 3.72
CA TYR A 4 -0.72 2.99 2.37
C TYR A 4 -0.28 4.44 2.46
N TYR A 5 0.70 4.82 1.65
CA TYR A 5 1.10 6.20 1.45
C TYR A 5 0.39 6.74 0.21
N CYS A 6 -0.41 7.77 0.42
CA CYS A 6 -1.20 8.44 -0.59
C CYS A 6 -0.51 9.75 -0.94
N THR A 7 -0.28 9.99 -2.22
CA THR A 7 0.35 11.20 -2.75
C THR A 7 -0.41 11.68 -3.99
N ASP A 8 -0.18 12.93 -4.37
CA ASP A 8 -0.82 13.54 -5.54
C ASP A 8 -2.36 13.45 -5.45
N ILE A 9 -2.90 13.71 -4.25
CA ILE A 9 -4.34 13.60 -4.00
C ILE A 9 -5.05 14.81 -4.61
N GLU A 10 -5.86 14.56 -5.63
CA GLU A 10 -6.71 15.54 -6.29
C GLU A 10 -8.11 15.50 -5.68
N TRP A 11 -8.38 16.42 -4.76
CA TRP A 11 -9.68 16.54 -4.10
C TRP A 11 -10.72 17.23 -4.99
N ASP A 12 -11.93 16.68 -5.00
CA ASP A 12 -13.09 17.36 -5.56
C ASP A 12 -13.67 18.34 -4.54
N THR A 13 -13.28 19.60 -4.69
CA THR A 13 -13.66 20.70 -3.79
C THR A 13 -14.81 21.54 -4.34
N ASP A 14 -15.44 21.15 -5.45
CA ASP A 14 -16.48 21.93 -6.15
C ASP A 14 -16.05 23.39 -6.45
N GLY A 15 -14.74 23.64 -6.55
CA GLY A 15 -14.18 24.97 -6.74
C GLY A 15 -14.09 25.84 -5.47
N LEU A 16 -14.29 25.26 -4.29
CA LEU A 16 -14.10 25.92 -3.02
C LEU A 16 -12.65 25.80 -2.54
N PRO A 17 -12.09 26.85 -1.90
CA PRO A 17 -10.80 26.73 -1.24
C PRO A 17 -10.94 25.80 -0.02
N ALA A 18 -10.40 24.60 -0.13
CA ALA A 18 -10.32 23.63 0.96
C ALA A 18 -8.86 23.42 1.39
N ASP A 19 -8.62 23.43 2.69
CA ASP A 19 -7.30 23.15 3.27
C ASP A 19 -7.15 21.63 3.42
N LEU A 20 -6.95 20.95 2.29
CA LEU A 20 -6.83 19.50 2.24
C LEU A 20 -5.40 19.07 1.90
N PRO A 21 -4.90 18.00 2.53
CA PRO A 21 -3.54 17.53 2.28
C PRO A 21 -3.43 16.87 0.90
N THR A 22 -2.36 17.14 0.18
CA THR A 22 -2.03 16.47 -1.10
C THR A 22 -1.30 15.16 -0.89
N GLU A 23 -0.87 14.88 0.34
CA GLU A 23 -0.19 13.65 0.74
C GLU A 23 -0.60 13.25 2.16
N THR A 24 -0.85 11.96 2.38
CA THR A 24 -1.20 11.44 3.70
C THR A 24 -0.92 9.94 3.79
N MET A 25 -0.95 9.39 5.00
CA MET A 25 -0.83 7.95 5.23
C MET A 25 -2.14 7.43 5.82
N VAL A 26 -2.67 6.37 5.22
CA VAL A 26 -3.88 5.71 5.73
C VAL A 26 -3.57 4.27 6.12
N ARG A 27 -4.13 3.84 7.25
CA ARG A 27 -4.04 2.46 7.73
C ARG A 27 -5.41 1.83 7.65
N ILE A 28 -5.57 0.87 6.74
CA ILE A 28 -6.81 0.11 6.56
C ILE A 28 -6.51 -1.38 6.66
N ASP A 29 -7.50 -2.17 7.07
CA ASP A 29 -7.38 -3.64 7.05
C ASP A 29 -7.63 -4.23 5.66
N GLU A 30 -8.26 -3.44 4.79
CA GLU A 30 -8.75 -3.85 3.48
C GLU A 30 -7.73 -3.60 2.33
N SER A 31 -8.20 -3.84 1.11
CA SER A 31 -7.46 -3.62 -0.14
C SER A 31 -7.33 -2.13 -0.48
N SER A 32 -6.39 -1.79 -1.36
CA SER A 32 -6.12 -0.41 -1.79
C SER A 32 -7.32 0.32 -2.40
N GLU A 33 -8.34 -0.40 -2.87
CA GLU A 33 -9.59 0.19 -3.38
C GLU A 33 -10.38 0.96 -2.31
N TYR A 34 -10.26 0.57 -1.04
CA TYR A 34 -10.94 1.23 0.10
C TYR A 34 -10.17 2.43 0.64
N VAL A 35 -8.96 2.71 0.13
CA VAL A 35 -8.16 3.86 0.54
C VAL A 35 -8.87 5.17 0.20
N ALA A 36 -9.45 5.26 -1.00
CA ALA A 36 -10.17 6.46 -1.44
C ALA A 36 -11.43 6.68 -0.60
N ASP A 37 -12.14 5.60 -0.26
CA ASP A 37 -13.34 5.64 0.56
C ASP A 37 -13.01 6.09 1.99
N ALA A 38 -11.97 5.51 2.60
CA ALA A 38 -11.49 5.89 3.94
C ALA A 38 -11.05 7.36 4.01
N LEU A 39 -10.38 7.87 2.97
CA LEU A 39 -10.01 9.29 2.87
C LEU A 39 -11.24 10.18 2.66
N SER A 40 -12.20 9.75 1.86
CA SER A 40 -13.44 10.49 1.65
C SER A 40 -14.30 10.56 2.92
N ASP A 41 -14.30 9.51 3.74
CA ASP A 41 -15.02 9.48 5.03
C ASP A 41 -14.35 10.40 6.06
N GLU A 42 -13.01 10.36 6.16
CA GLU A 42 -12.24 11.20 7.09
C GLU A 42 -12.34 12.69 6.76
N TYR A 43 -12.10 13.05 5.49
CA TYR A 43 -12.05 14.45 5.08
C TYR A 43 -13.40 14.99 4.63
N GLY A 44 -14.37 14.13 4.32
CA GLY A 44 -15.70 14.53 3.84
C GLY A 44 -15.73 15.05 2.41
N PHE A 45 -14.66 14.83 1.63
CA PHE A 45 -14.53 15.26 0.23
C PHE A 45 -14.29 14.08 -0.69
N CYS A 46 -14.88 14.13 -1.88
CA CYS A 46 -14.59 13.17 -2.94
C CYS A 46 -13.18 13.37 -3.49
N ILE A 47 -12.62 12.32 -4.09
CA ILE A 47 -11.29 12.34 -4.69
C ILE A 47 -11.42 12.05 -6.19
N PHE A 48 -10.84 12.89 -7.03
CA PHE A 48 -10.77 12.68 -8.47
C PHE A 48 -9.70 11.65 -8.85
N ALA A 49 -8.51 11.80 -8.27
CA ALA A 49 -7.39 10.92 -8.48
C ALA A 49 -6.48 10.94 -7.26
N LEU A 50 -5.79 9.82 -7.03
CA LEU A 50 -4.70 9.75 -6.08
C LEU A 50 -3.71 8.67 -6.49
N CYS A 51 -2.46 8.81 -6.04
CA CYS A 51 -1.43 7.79 -6.18
C CYS A 51 -1.26 7.05 -4.85
N ILE A 52 -1.41 5.72 -4.86
CA ILE A 52 -1.33 4.88 -3.65
C ILE A 52 -0.10 3.99 -3.74
N THR A 53 0.74 4.02 -2.71
CA THR A 53 1.88 3.12 -2.54
C THR A 53 1.68 2.27 -1.28
N LEU A 54 1.68 0.95 -1.41
CA LEU A 54 1.64 0.05 -0.26
C LEU A 54 2.97 0.13 0.50
N LEU A 55 2.93 0.61 1.74
CA LEU A 55 4.04 0.53 2.66
C LEU A 55 4.02 -0.85 3.32
N CYS A 56 4.93 -1.72 2.91
CA CYS A 56 5.13 -2.99 3.60
C CYS A 56 5.81 -2.69 4.95
N ASP A 57 5.13 -2.98 6.05
CA ASP A 57 5.63 -2.83 7.43
C ASP A 57 6.89 -3.69 7.74
N ARG A 58 7.43 -4.44 6.76
CA ARG A 58 8.64 -5.26 6.92
C ARG A 58 9.97 -4.51 6.79
N CYS A 59 9.98 -3.18 6.80
CA CYS A 59 11.24 -2.41 6.75
C CYS A 59 11.63 -1.75 8.09
N GLU A 60 11.22 -2.31 9.25
CA GLU A 60 11.70 -1.83 10.56
C GLU A 60 13.00 -2.52 11.04
N GLN A 61 13.60 -3.41 10.26
CA GLN A 61 14.86 -4.06 10.66
C GLN A 61 15.82 -4.25 9.50
N GLU A 62 16.40 -3.17 8.94
CA GLU A 62 17.77 -3.22 8.40
C GLU A 62 18.30 -1.82 8.00
N THR A 63 18.29 -0.88 8.94
CA THR A 63 19.20 0.29 8.88
C THR A 63 20.17 0.26 10.05
N ARG A 64 20.82 -0.89 10.23
CA ARG A 64 22.01 -0.97 11.08
C ARG A 64 22.99 -2.01 10.59
N ASN A 65 23.35 -1.96 9.31
CA ASN A 65 24.72 -2.23 8.87
C ASN A 65 24.92 -1.52 7.53
N SER A 66 25.70 -0.46 7.57
CA SER A 66 26.35 0.06 6.37
C SER A 66 27.31 -1.02 5.88
N ASP A 67 26.92 -1.80 4.88
CA ASP A 67 27.90 -2.42 4.00
C ASP A 67 27.26 -2.69 2.64
N LEU A 68 28.02 -2.34 1.61
CA LEU A 68 27.63 -2.43 0.22
C LEU A 68 27.56 -3.90 -0.20
N ASP A 69 26.40 -4.40 -0.62
CA ASP A 69 26.40 -5.39 -1.70
C ASP A 69 25.09 -5.38 -2.51
N ASN A 70 25.26 -5.59 -3.81
CA ASN A 70 24.23 -5.54 -4.84
C ASN A 70 23.18 -6.64 -4.63
N ASN A 71 21.94 -6.27 -4.27
CA ASN A 71 20.68 -6.79 -4.82
C ASN A 71 19.50 -6.24 -4.01
N GLY A 72 19.05 -5.04 -4.37
CA GLY A 72 17.85 -4.41 -3.81
C GLY A 72 16.54 -5.05 -4.30
N LEU A 73 16.39 -6.34 -4.07
CA LEU A 73 15.14 -7.07 -4.30
C LEU A 73 14.79 -7.82 -3.02
N CYS A 74 13.81 -7.27 -2.31
CA CYS A 74 13.09 -7.93 -1.23
C CYS A 74 12.62 -9.33 -1.68
N PRO A 75 13.18 -10.43 -1.13
CA PRO A 75 12.93 -11.78 -1.67
C PRO A 75 11.60 -12.41 -1.22
N ASP A 76 10.76 -11.69 -0.46
CA ASP A 76 9.66 -12.30 0.28
C ASP A 76 8.26 -11.79 -0.11
N CYS A 77 8.11 -11.21 -1.31
CA CYS A 77 6.81 -10.70 -1.79
C CYS A 77 6.26 -11.47 -3.00
N CYS A 78 6.61 -12.74 -3.15
CA CYS A 78 5.90 -13.64 -4.04
C CYS A 78 5.04 -14.59 -3.18
N PRO A 79 3.70 -14.63 -3.35
CA PRO A 79 2.95 -15.79 -2.89
C PRO A 79 3.50 -17.00 -3.64
N ASP A 80 3.99 -17.98 -2.89
CA ASP A 80 4.37 -19.30 -3.41
C ASP A 80 3.21 -19.79 -4.28
N PRO A 81 3.37 -19.98 -5.60
CA PRO A 81 2.34 -20.63 -6.38
C PRO A 81 2.31 -22.07 -5.89
N ALA A 82 1.35 -22.33 -5.00
CA ALA A 82 0.82 -23.63 -4.63
C ALA A 82 1.66 -24.79 -5.20
N ARG A 83 2.52 -25.35 -4.34
CA ARG A 83 2.84 -26.78 -4.42
C ARG A 83 1.51 -27.52 -4.40
N ASP A 84 0.96 -27.74 -5.58
CA ASP A 84 -0.09 -28.70 -5.85
C ASP A 84 0.55 -30.07 -5.64
N ASP A 85 0.58 -30.48 -4.38
CA ASP A 85 0.75 -31.86 -4.00
C ASP A 85 -0.66 -32.44 -3.93
N PRO A 86 -1.02 -33.26 -4.92
CA PRO A 86 -1.70 -34.47 -4.56
C PRO A 86 -0.83 -35.68 -4.93
N GLU A 87 -0.37 -36.38 -3.89
CA GLU A 87 -0.31 -37.84 -3.85
C GLU A 87 -1.23 -38.50 -4.90
N PHE A 88 -0.66 -39.17 -5.89
CA PHE A 88 -1.27 -40.38 -6.41
C PHE A 88 -0.19 -41.38 -6.83
N ASP A 89 0.04 -42.30 -5.91
CA ASP A 89 0.78 -43.55 -6.04
C ASP A 89 -0.03 -44.55 -6.89
N GLU A 90 0.68 -45.38 -7.66
CA GLU A 90 0.24 -46.68 -8.25
C GLU A 90 -0.80 -46.60 -9.41
N GLU A 91 -0.68 -47.29 -10.56
CA GLU A 91 0.05 -48.50 -11.01
C GLU A 91 0.51 -48.37 -12.48
#